data_AF-A0A7D9E0G8-F1
#
_entry.id   AF-A0A7D9E0G8-F1
#
_cell.length_a   1.000
_cell.length_b   1.000
_cell.length_c   1.000
_cell.angle_alpha   90.00
_cell.angle_beta   90.00
_cell.angle_gamma   90.00
#
_symmetry.space_group_name_H-M   'P 1'
#
loop_
_entity.id
_entity.type
_entity.pdbx_description
1 polymer ?
#
loop_
_entity_poly.entity_id
_entity_poly.type
_entity_poly.pdbx_seq_one_letter_code
_entity_poly.pdbx_strand_id
1 'polypeptide(L)'
;MSDRSSVQPGKCSRVLTQKGFHNELVNKTKAFNKETKKLQSAIDKLYETFNNAENVGITEALKSVMLSKDVFENVVLSLRELSALDRWGESTEVKDTVNSTAAKFLQATDEAIHEAKRRLHLADEIIHAAGCKTTTSSVETSIRSGLHSSLKSEHRKALADAVAAKEQAEYKMIIARKINERKQLEAKEEHRRLTEKAQYEHVAILEAKKTEAIAKAKLDAIEQSITDDEI
;
A
#
# COMPACT_ATOMS: atom_id res chain seq x y z
N MET A 1 -4.57 55.73 0.59
CA MET A 1 -3.86 54.61 1.20
C MET A 1 -4.19 53.39 0.37
N SER A 2 -3.16 52.74 -0.16
CA SER A 2 -3.24 51.82 -1.31
C SER A 2 -3.89 50.49 -0.97
N ASP A 3 -4.88 50.10 -1.76
CA ASP A 3 -5.33 48.73 -1.93
C ASP A 3 -4.16 47.86 -2.42
N ARG A 4 -3.86 46.80 -1.66
CA ARG A 4 -3.04 45.67 -2.14
C ARG A 4 -3.92 44.44 -2.20
N SER A 5 -4.68 44.33 -3.30
CA SER A 5 -5.27 43.07 -3.71
C SER A 5 -4.14 42.10 -4.07
N SER A 6 -3.95 41.09 -3.24
CA SER A 6 -3.06 39.95 -3.50
C SER A 6 -3.64 39.15 -4.66
N VAL A 7 -3.14 39.39 -5.88
CA VAL A 7 -3.40 38.54 -7.04
C VAL A 7 -2.60 37.26 -6.84
N GLN A 8 -3.28 36.17 -6.46
CA GLN A 8 -2.69 34.85 -6.56
C GLN A 8 -2.55 34.48 -8.04
N PRO A 9 -1.35 34.09 -8.51
CA PRO A 9 -1.19 33.60 -9.87
C PRO A 9 -1.95 32.27 -9.99
N GLY A 10 -3.05 32.29 -10.74
CA GLY A 10 -3.75 31.09 -11.15
C GLY A 10 -2.77 30.14 -11.82
N LYS A 11 -2.76 28.88 -11.36
CA LYS A 11 -2.02 27.80 -12.02
C LYS A 11 -2.63 27.60 -13.41
N CYS A 12 -2.07 28.25 -14.43
CA CYS A 12 -2.35 27.94 -15.82
C CYS A 12 -1.92 26.50 -16.09
N SER A 13 -2.85 25.56 -15.99
CA SER A 13 -2.69 24.21 -16.52
C SER A 13 -2.58 24.33 -18.04
N ARG A 14 -1.36 24.45 -18.57
CA ARG A 14 -1.12 24.36 -20.00
C ARG A 14 -1.55 22.96 -20.44
N VAL A 15 -2.59 22.89 -21.27
CA VAL A 15 -2.93 21.66 -21.98
C VAL A 15 -1.71 21.23 -22.78
N LEU A 16 -1.22 20.01 -22.55
CA LEU A 16 -0.09 19.46 -23.29
C LEU A 16 -0.42 19.42 -24.78
N THR A 17 0.54 19.80 -25.63
CA THR A 17 0.44 19.53 -27.06
C THR A 17 0.65 18.04 -27.32
N GLN A 18 0.17 17.52 -28.45
CA GLN A 18 0.36 16.09 -28.80
C GLN A 18 1.84 15.66 -28.71
N LYS A 19 2.74 16.48 -29.27
CA LYS A 19 4.20 16.23 -29.18
C LYS A 19 4.72 16.30 -27.74
N GLY A 20 4.18 17.19 -26.92
CA GLY A 20 4.52 17.29 -25.50
C GLY A 20 4.09 16.04 -24.73
N PHE A 21 2.86 15.58 -24.97
CA PHE A 21 2.31 14.34 -24.42
C PHE A 21 3.16 13.13 -24.81
N HIS A 22 3.46 12.97 -26.11
CA HIS A 22 4.28 11.87 -26.62
C HIS A 22 5.66 11.82 -25.95
N ASN A 23 6.35 12.95 -25.87
CA ASN A 23 7.65 13.03 -25.21
C ASN A 23 7.56 12.67 -23.72
N GLU A 24 6.53 13.14 -23.02
CA GLU A 24 6.34 12.83 -21.61
C GLU A 24 6.01 11.34 -21.40
N LEU A 25 5.20 10.75 -22.28
CA LEU A 25 4.88 9.33 -22.28
C LEU A 25 6.12 8.48 -22.45
N VAL A 26 6.97 8.81 -23.44
CA VAL A 26 8.25 8.12 -23.66
C VAL A 26 9.17 8.25 -22.45
N ASN A 27 9.28 9.44 -21.86
CA ASN A 27 10.15 9.68 -20.71
C ASN A 27 9.68 8.92 -19.47
N LYS A 28 8.38 8.95 -19.15
CA LYS A 28 7.82 8.21 -18.02
C LYS A 28 7.86 6.70 -18.25
N THR A 29 7.70 6.22 -19.48
CA THR A 29 7.87 4.80 -19.83
C THR A 29 9.32 4.34 -19.63
N LYS A 30 10.31 5.17 -19.98
CA LYS A 30 11.72 4.90 -19.67
C LYS A 30 11.98 4.84 -18.17
N ALA A 31 11.41 5.77 -17.41
CA ALA A 31 11.50 5.76 -15.95
C ALA A 31 10.87 4.49 -15.35
N PHE A 32 9.70 4.08 -15.84
CA PHE A 32 9.05 2.84 -15.45
C PHE A 32 9.96 1.64 -15.67
N ASN A 33 10.48 1.45 -16.89
CA ASN A 33 11.38 0.34 -17.19
C ASN A 33 12.66 0.33 -16.33
N LYS A 34 13.18 1.51 -15.98
CA LYS A 34 14.33 1.65 -15.09
C LYS A 34 13.98 1.19 -13.67
N GLU A 35 12.86 1.66 -13.12
CA GLU A 35 12.46 1.29 -11.76
C GLU A 35 11.99 -0.17 -11.68
N THR A 36 11.37 -0.73 -12.72
CA THR A 36 11.09 -2.18 -12.83
C THR A 36 12.35 -3.02 -12.61
N LYS A 37 13.45 -2.66 -13.29
CA LYS A 37 14.73 -3.38 -13.17
C LYS A 37 15.32 -3.25 -11.77
N LYS A 38 15.21 -2.08 -11.13
CA LYS A 38 15.68 -1.89 -9.76
C LYS A 38 14.87 -2.70 -8.76
N LEU A 39 13.55 -2.69 -8.90
CA LEU A 39 12.65 -3.48 -8.07
C LEU A 39 12.96 -4.97 -8.22
N GLN A 40 13.13 -5.47 -9.45
CA GLN A 40 13.55 -6.86 -9.68
C GLN A 40 14.87 -7.18 -8.97
N SER A 41 15.90 -6.34 -9.15
CA SER A 41 17.19 -6.56 -8.51
C SER A 41 17.12 -6.53 -6.99
N ALA A 42 16.24 -5.71 -6.40
CA ALA A 42 16.01 -5.70 -4.96
C ALA A 42 15.34 -7.01 -4.48
N ILE A 43 14.34 -7.50 -5.24
CA ILE A 43 13.66 -8.77 -4.97
C ILE A 43 14.64 -9.94 -5.07
N ASP A 44 15.46 -9.98 -6.12
CA ASP A 44 16.47 -11.03 -6.33
C ASP A 44 17.45 -11.08 -5.17
N LYS A 45 17.98 -9.92 -4.75
CA LYS A 45 18.86 -9.82 -3.57
C LYS A 45 18.18 -10.30 -2.29
N LEU A 46 16.89 -10.04 -2.12
CA LEU A 46 16.14 -10.54 -0.97
C LEU A 46 16.04 -12.07 -1.02
N TYR A 47 15.74 -12.67 -2.18
CA TYR A 47 15.76 -14.12 -2.33
C TYR A 47 17.16 -14.74 -2.16
N GLU A 48 18.23 -14.05 -2.57
CA GLU A 48 19.61 -14.47 -2.26
C GLU A 48 19.84 -14.52 -0.75
N THR A 49 19.35 -13.53 0.02
CA THR A 49 19.45 -13.58 1.48
C THR A 49 18.66 -14.72 2.11
N PHE A 50 17.60 -15.21 1.46
CA PHE A 50 16.84 -16.38 1.92
C PHE A 50 17.57 -17.70 1.70
N ASN A 51 18.44 -17.77 0.71
CA ASN A 51 19.24 -18.96 0.42
C ASN A 51 20.49 -19.05 1.31
N ASN A 52 20.87 -17.95 1.96
CA ASN A 52 21.95 -17.93 2.94
C ASN A 52 21.48 -18.58 4.25
N ALA A 53 22.21 -19.60 4.72
CA ALA A 53 21.84 -20.41 5.88
C ALA A 53 21.61 -19.61 7.18
N GLU A 54 22.28 -18.47 7.31
CA GLU A 54 22.23 -17.65 8.52
C GLU A 54 21.10 -16.59 8.47
N ASN A 55 20.38 -16.45 7.35
CA ASN A 55 19.33 -15.41 7.15
C ASN A 55 19.81 -13.98 7.48
N VAL A 56 21.13 -13.76 7.48
CA VAL A 56 21.75 -12.47 7.81
C VAL A 56 21.47 -11.48 6.68
N GLY A 57 20.97 -10.30 7.05
CA GLY A 57 20.70 -9.22 6.10
C GLY A 57 19.30 -9.18 5.51
N ILE A 58 18.40 -10.12 5.86
CA ILE A 58 16.99 -10.09 5.42
C ILE A 58 16.33 -8.75 5.74
N THR A 59 16.54 -8.19 6.93
CA THR A 59 15.94 -6.92 7.33
C THR A 59 16.37 -5.76 6.43
N GLU A 60 17.63 -5.71 6.02
CA GLU A 60 18.16 -4.63 5.18
C GLU A 60 17.72 -4.82 3.72
N ALA A 61 17.75 -6.04 3.22
CA ALA A 61 17.20 -6.39 1.90
C ALA A 61 15.70 -6.08 1.82
N LEU A 62 14.95 -6.37 2.88
CA LEU A 62 13.51 -6.07 2.98
C LEU A 62 13.23 -4.56 2.90
N LYS A 63 14.00 -3.73 3.63
CA LYS A 63 13.87 -2.26 3.54
C LYS A 63 14.14 -1.77 2.11
N SER A 64 15.17 -2.32 1.46
CA SER A 64 15.52 -1.98 0.08
C SER A 64 14.39 -2.32 -0.91
N VAL A 65 13.75 -3.48 -0.74
CA VAL A 65 12.59 -3.90 -1.53
C VAL A 65 11.41 -2.96 -1.30
N MET A 66 11.10 -2.60 -0.04
CA MET A 66 10.00 -1.69 0.28
C MET A 66 10.22 -0.29 -0.32
N LEU A 67 11.43 0.27 -0.19
CA LEU A 67 11.76 1.56 -0.82
C LEU A 67 11.66 1.52 -2.34
N SER A 68 12.15 0.44 -2.96
CA SER A 68 12.05 0.26 -4.42
C SER A 68 10.60 0.11 -4.87
N LYS A 69 9.75 -0.55 -4.07
CA LYS A 69 8.31 -0.69 -4.31
C LYS A 69 7.62 0.67 -4.31
N ASP A 70 7.86 1.50 -3.30
CA ASP A 70 7.24 2.83 -3.19
C ASP A 70 7.60 3.72 -4.39
N VAL A 71 8.86 3.70 -4.81
CA VAL A 71 9.32 4.44 -6.00
C VAL A 71 8.66 3.91 -7.28
N PHE A 72 8.57 2.58 -7.43
CA PHE A 72 7.92 1.95 -8.57
C PHE A 72 6.42 2.29 -8.65
N GLU A 73 5.69 2.21 -7.53
CA GLU A 73 4.27 2.58 -7.47
C GLU A 73 4.03 4.03 -7.86
N ASN A 74 4.87 4.96 -7.40
CA ASN A 74 4.78 6.37 -7.77
C ASN A 74 4.95 6.59 -9.29
N VAL A 75 5.86 5.85 -9.93
CA VAL A 75 6.05 5.92 -11.39
C VAL A 75 4.85 5.32 -12.14
N VAL A 76 4.29 4.22 -11.65
CA VAL A 76 3.07 3.61 -12.21
C VAL A 76 1.88 4.58 -12.12
N LEU A 77 1.67 5.21 -10.96
CA LEU A 77 0.63 6.21 -10.78
C LEU A 77 0.82 7.39 -11.74
N SER A 78 2.04 7.93 -11.80
CA SER A 78 2.40 9.02 -12.72
C SER A 78 2.13 8.69 -14.19
N LEU A 79 2.32 7.43 -14.60
CA LEU A 79 2.01 6.96 -15.95
C LEU A 79 0.50 6.81 -16.17
N ARG A 80 -0.24 6.27 -15.20
CA ARG A 80 -1.69 6.16 -15.28
C ARG A 80 -2.38 7.51 -15.37
N GLU A 81 -1.90 8.49 -14.60
CA GLU A 81 -2.37 9.88 -14.66
C GLU A 81 -2.11 10.48 -16.04
N LEU A 82 -0.91 10.28 -16.60
CA LEU A 82 -0.61 10.74 -17.95
C LEU A 82 -1.52 10.04 -18.97
N SER A 83 -1.65 8.72 -18.92
CA SER A 83 -2.55 7.97 -19.81
C SER A 83 -4.02 8.38 -19.70
N ALA A 84 -4.48 8.85 -18.54
CA ALA A 84 -5.85 9.37 -18.37
C ALA A 84 -6.07 10.72 -19.10
N LEU A 85 -4.99 11.45 -19.39
CA LEU A 85 -5.02 12.69 -20.17
C LEU A 85 -4.89 12.46 -21.68
N ASP A 86 -4.78 11.21 -22.13
CA ASP A 86 -4.62 10.87 -23.53
C ASP A 86 -5.89 11.18 -24.33
N ARG A 87 -5.76 12.15 -25.24
CA ARG A 87 -6.81 12.54 -26.19
C ARG A 87 -6.55 12.02 -27.61
N TRP A 88 -5.40 11.40 -27.83
CA TRP A 88 -4.90 11.01 -29.16
C TRP A 88 -4.85 9.49 -29.34
N GLY A 89 -5.05 8.72 -28.28
CA GLY A 89 -5.00 7.25 -28.32
C GLY A 89 -3.59 6.69 -28.43
N GLU A 90 -2.56 7.48 -28.11
CA GLU A 90 -1.15 7.07 -28.20
C GLU A 90 -0.71 6.20 -27.01
N SER A 91 -1.49 6.15 -25.93
CA SER A 91 -1.12 5.50 -24.68
C SER A 91 -1.76 4.13 -24.45
N THR A 92 -2.68 3.66 -25.31
CA THR A 92 -3.43 2.41 -25.12
C THR A 92 -2.52 1.19 -24.95
N GLU A 93 -1.56 0.98 -25.87
CA GLU A 93 -0.62 -0.14 -25.80
C GLU A 93 0.31 -0.04 -24.57
N VAL A 94 0.79 1.18 -24.28
CA VAL A 94 1.64 1.45 -23.12
C VAL A 94 0.88 1.19 -21.82
N LYS A 95 -0.38 1.62 -21.74
CA LYS A 95 -1.26 1.46 -20.58
C LYS A 95 -1.48 0.00 -20.23
N ASP A 96 -1.81 -0.84 -21.21
CA ASP A 96 -2.07 -2.26 -20.98
C ASP A 96 -0.79 -2.99 -20.55
N THR A 97 0.33 -2.67 -21.21
CA THR A 97 1.65 -3.22 -20.88
C THR A 97 2.08 -2.81 -19.46
N VAL A 98 1.95 -1.53 -19.11
CA VAL A 98 2.28 -1.00 -17.78
C VAL A 98 1.38 -1.62 -16.72
N ASN A 99 0.08 -1.76 -16.95
CA ASN A 99 -0.83 -2.36 -15.97
C ASN A 99 -0.55 -3.85 -15.74
N SER A 100 -0.36 -4.62 -16.82
CA SER A 100 -0.01 -6.05 -16.73
C SER A 100 1.33 -6.25 -16.02
N THR A 101 2.33 -5.44 -16.36
CA THR A 101 3.66 -5.52 -15.75
C THR A 101 3.62 -5.08 -14.30
N ALA A 102 2.99 -3.95 -13.97
CA ALA A 102 2.86 -3.47 -12.60
C ALA A 102 2.14 -4.49 -11.71
N ALA A 103 1.06 -5.12 -12.19
CA ALA A 103 0.36 -6.15 -11.43
C ALA A 103 1.29 -7.33 -11.07
N LYS A 104 2.05 -7.86 -12.04
CA LYS A 104 2.99 -8.96 -11.84
C LYS A 104 4.10 -8.60 -10.83
N PHE A 105 4.71 -7.44 -11.00
CA PHE A 105 5.82 -7.02 -10.16
C PHE A 105 5.37 -6.67 -8.74
N LEU A 106 4.23 -6.01 -8.57
CA LEU A 106 3.68 -5.71 -7.25
C LEU A 106 3.29 -6.99 -6.52
N GLN A 107 2.67 -7.95 -7.21
CA GLN A 107 2.36 -9.26 -6.63
C GLN A 107 3.63 -9.99 -6.16
N ALA A 108 4.64 -10.12 -7.03
CA ALA A 108 5.91 -10.77 -6.68
C ALA A 108 6.61 -10.06 -5.50
N THR A 109 6.51 -8.73 -5.44
CA THR A 109 7.06 -7.93 -4.33
C THR A 109 6.32 -8.22 -3.03
N ASP A 110 4.99 -8.27 -3.06
CA ASP A 110 4.17 -8.54 -1.88
C ASP A 110 4.41 -9.95 -1.33
N GLU A 111 4.54 -10.94 -2.22
CA GLU A 111 4.92 -12.31 -1.87
C GLU A 111 6.31 -12.34 -1.20
N ALA A 112 7.30 -11.65 -1.78
CA ALA A 112 8.65 -11.58 -1.22
C ALA A 112 8.70 -10.88 0.15
N ILE A 113 7.95 -9.78 0.31
CA ILE A 113 7.80 -9.06 1.59
C ILE A 113 7.15 -9.96 2.64
N HIS A 114 6.09 -10.69 2.26
CA HIS A 114 5.39 -11.60 3.17
C HIS A 114 6.33 -12.71 3.64
N GLU A 115 7.07 -13.31 2.72
CA GLU A 115 8.05 -14.36 3.04
C GLU A 115 9.16 -13.85 3.97
N ALA A 116 9.72 -12.66 3.67
CA ALA A 116 10.73 -12.04 4.53
C ALA A 116 10.21 -11.85 5.97
N LYS A 117 8.97 -11.36 6.11
CA LYS A 117 8.34 -11.17 7.42
C LYS A 117 8.11 -12.49 8.15
N ARG A 118 7.69 -13.54 7.45
CA ARG A 118 7.53 -14.88 8.05
C ARG A 118 8.86 -15.41 8.61
N ARG A 119 9.94 -15.28 7.84
CA ARG A 119 11.28 -15.74 8.26
C ARG A 119 11.83 -14.96 9.44
N LEU A 120 11.66 -13.63 9.45
CA LEU A 120 12.04 -12.81 10.59
C LEU A 120 11.26 -13.21 11.86
N HIS A 121 9.95 -13.44 11.74
CA HIS A 121 9.13 -13.90 12.86
C HIS A 121 9.57 -15.26 13.41
N LEU A 122 9.90 -16.20 12.52
CA LEU A 122 10.37 -17.54 12.90
C LEU A 122 11.75 -17.48 13.58
N ALA A 123 12.63 -16.58 13.12
CA ALA A 123 13.92 -16.34 13.77
C ALA A 123 13.74 -15.78 15.20
N ASP A 124 12.82 -14.82 15.38
CA ASP A 124 12.48 -14.29 16.70
C ASP A 124 11.90 -15.39 17.61
N GLU A 125 10.94 -16.19 17.13
CA GLU A 125 10.36 -17.31 17.90
C GLU A 125 11.42 -18.32 18.37
N ILE A 126 12.39 -18.68 17.52
CA ILE A 126 13.48 -19.60 17.89
C ILE A 126 14.35 -18.99 19.00
N ILE A 127 14.68 -17.70 18.92
CA ILE A 127 15.47 -17.00 19.94
C ILE A 127 14.71 -16.98 21.28
N HIS A 128 13.42 -16.65 21.26
CA HIS A 128 12.58 -16.66 22.47
C HIS A 128 12.40 -18.07 23.05
N ALA A 129 12.21 -19.10 22.22
CA ALA A 129 12.10 -20.49 22.67
C ALA A 129 13.42 -21.05 23.22
N ALA A 130 14.57 -20.62 22.67
CA ALA A 130 15.90 -20.95 23.20
C ALA A 130 16.20 -20.23 24.53
N GLY A 131 15.65 -19.03 24.73
CA GLY A 131 15.73 -18.28 25.98
C GLY A 131 14.99 -18.93 27.16
N CYS A 132 14.05 -19.85 26.92
CA CYS A 132 13.25 -20.52 27.94
C CYS A 132 13.87 -21.83 28.49
N LYS A 133 15.12 -22.17 28.14
CA LYS A 133 15.83 -23.38 28.61
C LYS A 133 16.93 -23.08 29.62
N THR A 134 16.65 -22.34 30.69
CA THR A 134 17.46 -22.43 31.92
C THR A 134 16.57 -22.23 33.15
N THR A 135 16.10 -23.32 33.74
CA THR A 135 16.00 -23.52 35.20
C THR A 135 15.15 -24.75 35.49
N THR A 136 15.78 -25.92 35.67
CA THR A 136 15.33 -26.91 36.66
C THR A 136 16.47 -27.88 37.00
N SER A 137 16.65 -28.10 38.31
CA SER A 137 17.61 -28.96 39.01
C SER A 137 19.08 -28.46 39.05
N SER A 138 19.79 -28.44 40.17
CA SER A 138 19.62 -29.18 41.42
C SER A 138 19.88 -28.29 42.65
N VAL A 139 19.00 -28.45 43.63
CA VAL A 139 19.26 -28.17 45.03
C VAL A 139 20.39 -29.11 45.46
N GLU A 140 21.45 -28.58 46.08
CA GLU A 140 22.01 -29.14 47.32
C GLU A 140 22.94 -28.15 48.02
N THR A 141 22.82 -28.19 49.34
CA THR A 141 23.28 -27.30 50.40
C THR A 141 24.80 -27.10 50.51
N SER A 142 25.24 -25.87 50.82
CA SER A 142 26.27 -25.67 51.86
C SER A 142 26.26 -24.24 52.43
N ILE A 143 26.82 -24.12 53.62
CA ILE A 143 26.55 -23.19 54.73
C ILE A 143 27.45 -21.94 54.70
N ARG A 144 26.94 -20.82 55.26
CA ARG A 144 27.64 -19.58 55.75
C ARG A 144 28.28 -18.72 54.64
N SER A 145 28.22 -17.38 54.63
CA SER A 145 28.16 -16.37 55.69
C SER A 145 27.99 -14.98 55.05
N GLY A 146 27.60 -13.97 55.85
CA GLY A 146 28.12 -12.61 55.71
C GLY A 146 27.31 -11.62 54.86
N LEU A 147 26.80 -10.60 55.57
CA LEU A 147 26.18 -9.36 55.10
C LEU A 147 26.78 -8.80 53.79
N HIS A 148 25.99 -8.65 52.72
CA HIS A 148 26.12 -7.66 51.62
C HIS A 148 24.98 -7.82 50.56
N SER A 149 23.73 -8.11 50.97
CA SER A 149 22.71 -8.65 50.05
C SER A 149 21.70 -7.66 49.43
N SER A 150 21.61 -6.39 49.85
CA SER A 150 20.54 -5.51 49.35
C SER A 150 20.75 -5.02 47.91
N LEU A 151 21.96 -4.59 47.54
CA LEU A 151 22.28 -4.06 46.19
C LEU A 151 22.13 -5.10 45.06
N LYS A 152 22.43 -6.38 45.33
CA LYS A 152 22.29 -7.45 44.31
C LYS A 152 20.84 -7.92 44.14
N SER A 153 20.00 -7.72 45.15
CA SER A 153 18.56 -8.04 45.10
C SER A 153 17.82 -7.06 44.19
N GLU A 154 18.05 -5.77 44.38
CA GLU A 154 17.44 -4.70 43.57
C GLU A 154 17.86 -4.76 42.11
N HIS A 155 19.15 -5.02 41.84
CA HIS A 155 19.63 -5.20 40.46
C HIS A 155 18.97 -6.39 39.74
N ARG A 156 18.78 -7.52 40.43
CA ARG A 156 18.08 -8.68 39.85
C ARG A 156 16.60 -8.40 39.61
N LYS A 157 15.96 -7.65 40.51
CA LYS A 157 14.57 -7.22 40.35
C LYS A 157 14.42 -6.23 39.17
N ALA A 158 15.31 -5.26 39.06
CA ALA A 158 15.33 -4.32 37.94
C ALA A 158 15.55 -5.00 36.59
N LEU A 159 16.39 -6.05 36.53
CA LEU A 159 16.55 -6.86 35.32
C LEU A 159 15.28 -7.65 34.99
N ALA A 160 14.62 -8.24 35.98
CA ALA A 160 13.37 -8.96 35.77
C ALA A 160 12.25 -8.02 35.29
N ASP A 161 12.14 -6.83 35.90
CA ASP A 161 11.18 -5.80 35.52
C ASP A 161 11.46 -5.26 34.11
N ALA A 162 12.73 -5.10 33.72
CA ALA A 162 13.11 -4.69 32.37
C ALA A 162 12.76 -5.74 31.31
N VAL A 163 12.95 -7.04 31.62
CA VAL A 163 12.55 -8.15 30.74
C VAL A 163 11.02 -8.18 30.59
N ALA A 164 10.29 -8.10 31.70
CA ALA A 164 8.83 -8.07 31.68
C ALA A 164 8.27 -6.86 30.91
N ALA A 165 8.88 -5.69 31.06
CA ALA A 165 8.49 -4.49 30.33
C ALA A 165 8.73 -4.62 28.82
N LYS A 166 9.84 -5.26 28.41
CA LYS A 166 10.15 -5.52 27.01
C LYS A 166 9.11 -6.45 26.38
N GLU A 167 8.83 -7.56 27.06
CA GLU A 167 7.86 -8.55 26.60
C GLU A 167 6.43 -7.96 26.53
N GLN A 168 6.06 -7.12 27.50
CA GLN A 168 4.79 -6.38 27.46
C GLN A 168 4.73 -5.39 26.29
N ALA A 169 5.83 -4.73 25.94
CA ALA A 169 5.89 -3.82 24.80
C ALA A 169 5.75 -4.57 23.46
N GLU A 170 6.37 -5.74 23.33
CA GLU A 170 6.24 -6.61 22.16
C GLU A 170 4.79 -7.07 21.94
N TYR A 171 4.12 -7.54 23.00
CA TYR A 171 2.70 -7.90 22.91
C TYR A 171 1.81 -6.70 22.55
N LYS A 172 2.06 -5.52 23.11
CA LYS A 172 1.34 -4.29 22.73
C LYS A 172 1.51 -3.98 21.25
N MET A 173 2.71 -4.13 20.70
CA MET A 173 2.96 -3.95 19.26
C MET A 173 2.23 -4.97 18.40
N ILE A 174 2.21 -6.25 18.80
CA ILE A 174 1.48 -7.31 18.08
C ILE A 174 -0.03 -7.02 18.07
N ILE A 175 -0.59 -6.63 19.20
CA ILE A 175 -2.01 -6.27 19.33
C ILE A 175 -2.32 -5.05 18.45
N ALA A 176 -1.51 -3.99 18.52
CA ALA A 176 -1.69 -2.79 17.72
C ALA A 176 -1.64 -3.10 16.21
N ARG A 177 -0.71 -3.96 15.79
CA ARG A 177 -0.60 -4.41 14.39
C ARG A 177 -1.86 -5.15 13.94
N LYS A 178 -2.35 -6.13 14.72
CA LYS A 178 -3.57 -6.88 14.39
C LYS A 178 -4.82 -5.99 14.36
N ILE A 179 -4.92 -5.01 15.26
CA ILE A 179 -6.02 -4.03 15.23
C ILE A 179 -5.94 -3.18 13.96
N ASN A 180 -4.74 -2.74 13.57
CA ASN A 180 -4.57 -1.94 12.37
C ASN A 180 -4.90 -2.73 11.09
N GLU A 181 -4.50 -4.00 11.01
CA GLU A 181 -4.84 -4.91 9.91
C GLU A 181 -6.37 -5.06 9.76
N ARG A 182 -7.09 -5.27 10.88
CA ARG A 182 -8.56 -5.33 10.87
C ARG A 182 -9.18 -4.02 10.37
N LYS A 183 -8.71 -2.87 10.88
CA LYS A 183 -9.20 -1.56 10.44
C LYS A 183 -8.98 -1.33 8.94
N GLN A 184 -7.86 -1.79 8.39
CA GLN A 184 -7.60 -1.66 6.96
C GLN A 184 -8.52 -2.55 6.12
N LEU A 185 -8.85 -3.75 6.60
CA LEU A 185 -9.81 -4.63 5.94
C LEU A 185 -11.23 -4.02 5.97
N GLU A 186 -11.67 -3.52 7.12
CA GLU A 186 -12.96 -2.84 7.27
C GLU A 186 -13.06 -1.61 6.35
N ALA A 187 -12.01 -0.79 6.27
CA ALA A 187 -11.98 0.38 5.39
C ALA A 187 -12.06 -0.02 3.90
N LYS A 188 -11.40 -1.11 3.49
CA LYS A 188 -11.49 -1.63 2.11
C LYS A 188 -12.89 -2.15 1.80
N GLU A 189 -13.53 -2.83 2.75
CA GLU A 189 -14.88 -3.34 2.58
C GLU A 189 -15.93 -2.22 2.54
N GLU A 190 -15.78 -1.19 3.37
CA GLU A 190 -16.64 -0.01 3.33
C GLU A 190 -16.51 0.75 2.01
N HIS A 191 -15.28 0.93 1.51
CA HIS A 191 -15.04 1.51 0.20
C HIS A 191 -15.71 0.69 -0.91
N ARG A 192 -15.60 -0.65 -0.87
CA ARG A 192 -16.29 -1.54 -1.83
C ARG A 192 -17.80 -1.30 -1.79
N ARG A 193 -18.40 -1.29 -0.60
CA ARG A 193 -19.84 -1.06 -0.42
C ARG A 193 -20.29 0.29 -0.98
N LEU A 194 -19.51 1.34 -0.78
CA LEU A 194 -19.79 2.67 -1.32
C LEU A 194 -19.72 2.69 -2.85
N THR A 195 -18.72 2.03 -3.44
CA THR A 195 -18.61 1.92 -4.89
C THR A 195 -19.75 1.14 -5.52
N GLU A 196 -20.18 0.03 -4.89
CA GLU A 196 -21.35 -0.74 -5.34
C GLU A 196 -22.62 0.11 -5.29
N LYS A 197 -22.86 0.82 -4.18
CA LYS A 197 -24.02 1.72 -4.05
C LYS A 197 -24.03 2.81 -5.12
N ALA A 198 -22.88 3.43 -5.39
CA ALA A 198 -22.75 4.45 -6.43
C ALA A 198 -23.03 3.89 -7.84
N GLN A 199 -22.62 2.66 -8.13
CA GLN A 199 -22.95 1.99 -9.38
C GLN A 199 -24.45 1.73 -9.52
N TYR A 200 -25.11 1.21 -8.47
CA TYR A 200 -26.55 1.01 -8.46
C TYR A 200 -27.32 2.33 -8.64
N GLU A 201 -26.91 3.40 -7.95
CA GLU A 201 -27.51 4.73 -8.11
C GLU A 201 -27.34 5.26 -9.54
N HIS A 202 -26.16 5.07 -10.16
CA HIS A 202 -25.93 5.47 -11.54
C HIS A 202 -26.82 4.72 -12.54
N VAL A 203 -26.98 3.40 -12.36
CA VAL A 203 -27.89 2.59 -13.20
C VAL A 203 -29.34 3.05 -13.04
N ALA A 204 -29.80 3.31 -11.81
CA ALA A 204 -31.15 3.81 -11.56
C ALA A 204 -31.41 5.17 -12.23
N ILE A 205 -30.43 6.09 -12.20
CA ILE A 205 -30.52 7.38 -12.89
C ILE A 205 -30.62 7.19 -14.41
N LEU A 206 -29.84 6.26 -14.99
CA LEU A 206 -29.91 5.97 -16.43
C LEU A 206 -31.27 5.40 -16.83
N GLU A 207 -31.85 4.51 -16.01
CA GLU A 207 -33.20 3.98 -16.25
C GLU A 207 -34.27 5.07 -16.19
N ALA A 208 -34.20 5.97 -15.20
CA ALA A 208 -35.11 7.11 -15.10
C ALA A 208 -35.00 8.06 -16.29
N LYS A 209 -33.77 8.35 -16.76
CA LYS A 209 -33.56 9.18 -17.96
C LYS A 209 -34.10 8.51 -19.22
N LYS A 210 -34.00 7.17 -19.32
CA LYS A 210 -34.56 6.41 -20.44
C LYS A 210 -36.07 6.51 -20.46
N THR A 211 -36.76 6.36 -19.32
CA THR A 211 -38.22 6.45 -19.26
C THR A 211 -38.70 7.87 -19.57
N GLU A 212 -38.01 8.90 -19.07
CA GLU A 212 -38.26 10.29 -19.41
C GLU A 212 -38.10 10.56 -20.91
N ALA A 213 -37.01 10.11 -21.52
CA ALA A 213 -36.76 10.28 -22.95
C ALA A 213 -37.84 9.60 -23.82
N ILE A 214 -38.28 8.40 -23.44
CA ILE A 214 -39.36 7.69 -24.14
C ILE A 214 -40.68 8.44 -24.00
N ALA A 215 -41.01 8.93 -22.81
CA ALA A 215 -42.24 9.69 -22.59
C ALA A 215 -42.24 11.00 -23.39
N LYS A 216 -41.11 11.71 -23.40
CA LYS A 216 -40.93 12.92 -24.19
C LYS A 216 -41.07 12.66 -25.68
N ALA A 217 -40.40 11.64 -26.22
CA ALA A 217 -40.53 11.28 -27.63
C ALA A 217 -41.98 10.93 -28.03
N LYS A 218 -42.74 10.30 -27.13
CA LYS A 218 -44.18 10.04 -27.37
C LYS A 218 -45.01 11.31 -27.38
N LEU A 219 -44.73 12.26 -26.47
CA LEU A 219 -45.38 13.57 -26.43
C LEU A 219 -45.08 14.36 -27.71
N ASP A 220 -43.81 14.48 -28.09
CA ASP A 220 -43.37 15.19 -29.29
C ASP A 220 -44.03 14.61 -30.55
N ALA A 221 -44.17 13.28 -30.65
CA ALA A 221 -44.84 12.62 -31.76
C ALA A 221 -46.35 12.92 -31.82
N ILE A 222 -47.01 13.05 -30.66
CA ILE A 222 -48.43 13.44 -30.58
C ILE A 222 -48.59 14.91 -30.98
N GLU A 223 -47.74 15.81 -30.46
CA GLU A 223 -47.76 17.23 -30.81
C GLU A 223 -47.53 17.46 -32.32
N GLN A 224 -46.57 16.74 -32.91
CA GLN A 224 -46.35 16.77 -34.36
C GLN A 224 -47.58 16.31 -35.13
N SER A 225 -48.22 15.20 -34.72
CA SER A 225 -49.44 14.72 -35.41
C SER A 225 -50.60 15.71 -35.35
N ILE A 226 -50.76 16.46 -34.26
CA ILE A 226 -51.80 17.48 -34.13
C ILE A 226 -51.48 18.70 -34.99
N THR A 227 -50.21 19.09 -35.07
CA THR A 227 -49.79 20.26 -35.85
C THR A 227 -49.85 19.99 -37.35
N ASP A 228 -49.54 18.76 -37.78
CA ASP A 228 -49.64 18.33 -39.17
C ASP A 228 -51.11 18.19 -39.64
N ASP A 229 -52.06 17.98 -38.72
CA ASP A 229 -53.50 17.92 -39.01
C ASP A 229 -54.18 19.33 -39.12
N GLU A 230 -53.50 20.42 -38.75
CA GLU A 230 -54.01 21.81 -38.83
C GLU A 230 -53.56 22.59 -40.09
N ILE A 231 -52.83 21.95 -41.02
CA ILE A 231 -52.38 22.50 -42.32
C ILE A 231 -53.15 21.85 -43.48
#